data_AF-A0A430J7N6-F1
#
_entry.id   AF-A0A430J7N6-F1
#
_cell.length_a   1.000
_cell.length_b   1.000
_cell.length_c   1.000
_cell.angle_alpha   90.00
_cell.angle_beta   90.00
_cell.angle_gamma   90.00
#
_symmetry.space_group_name_H-M   'P 1'
#
loop_
_entity.id
_entity.type
_entity.pdbx_description
1 polymer ?
#
loop_
_entity_poly.entity_id
_entity_poly.type
_entity_poly.pdbx_seq_one_letter_code
_entity_poly.pdbx_strand_id
1 'polypeptide(L)'
;MIEFWLSFNNGAEKLRLPVPPKEFEIKTGTVTTVVNIHELGEILLIGKRKLKSISLQTYFPIADDGVAQYSGFPSPSACIDMIARWRESSKPIRLLIVGDSFKINESMVIESFTPGQKHGPQDIYFTMDLTEYRFTSRAVDLNGATDAVALLAEYTGNVRGSERDIPKTWTFKETDSLWFVARQAYGDGSRWNEIREKNDIKDELSIPEGTVLLL
;
A
#
# COMPACT_ATOMS: atom_id res chain seq x y z
N MET A 1 19.09 4.16 34.92
CA MET A 1 18.33 2.90 34.66
C MET A 1 17.56 3.06 33.35
N ILE A 2 17.45 2.04 32.50
CA ILE A 2 16.73 2.15 31.21
C ILE A 2 15.35 1.53 31.31
N GLU A 3 14.33 2.28 30.95
CA GLU A 3 12.93 1.86 30.94
C GLU A 3 12.40 1.77 29.51
N PHE A 4 11.58 0.76 29.25
CA PHE A 4 10.91 0.55 27.97
C PHE A 4 9.40 0.64 28.15
N TRP A 5 8.81 1.59 27.45
CA TRP A 5 7.38 1.86 27.48
C TRP A 5 6.80 1.72 26.08
N LEU A 6 5.76 0.90 25.96
CA LEU A 6 4.90 0.83 24.80
C LEU A 6 3.58 1.49 25.16
N SER A 7 3.06 2.33 24.29
CA SER A 7 1.75 2.95 24.51
C SER A 7 0.92 2.94 23.24
N PHE A 8 -0.39 2.81 23.43
CA PHE A 8 -1.36 2.68 22.35
C PHE A 8 -2.45 3.74 22.49
N ASN A 9 -3.00 4.17 21.35
CA ASN A 9 -4.11 5.12 21.25
C ASN A 9 -3.90 6.39 22.13
N ASN A 10 -2.79 7.10 21.86
CA ASN A 10 -2.40 8.30 22.61
C ASN A 10 -2.24 8.09 24.13
N GLY A 11 -1.80 6.90 24.53
CA GLY A 11 -1.54 6.57 25.94
C GLY A 11 -2.77 6.13 26.72
N ALA A 12 -3.88 5.80 26.05
CA ALA A 12 -5.03 5.15 26.68
C ALA A 12 -4.64 3.79 27.28
N GLU A 13 -3.79 3.04 26.58
CA GLU A 13 -3.16 1.84 27.11
C GLU A 13 -1.64 2.01 27.13
N LYS A 14 -1.01 1.51 28.19
CA LYS A 14 0.44 1.59 28.40
C LYS A 14 0.95 0.26 28.95
N LEU A 15 2.06 -0.19 28.41
CA LEU A 15 2.80 -1.35 28.87
C LEU A 15 4.24 -0.92 29.15
N ARG A 16 4.64 -1.01 30.41
CA ARG A 16 6.05 -0.96 30.78
C ARG A 16 6.59 -2.40 30.75
N LEU A 17 7.67 -2.63 30.02
CA LEU A 17 8.32 -3.94 30.04
C LEU A 17 8.86 -4.21 31.46
N PRO A 18 8.47 -5.31 32.13
CA PRO A 18 8.94 -5.63 33.47
C PRO A 18 10.46 -5.79 33.52
N VAL A 19 10.99 -6.50 32.53
CA VAL A 19 12.42 -6.71 32.36
C VAL A 19 12.87 -6.02 31.07
N PRO A 20 13.82 -5.07 31.13
CA PRO A 20 14.38 -4.48 29.93
C PRO A 20 15.20 -5.52 29.16
N PRO A 21 15.24 -5.44 27.82
CA PRO A 21 16.15 -6.27 27.04
C PRO A 21 17.61 -6.01 27.43
N LYS A 22 18.46 -7.04 27.34
CA LYS A 22 19.90 -6.95 27.67
C LYS A 22 20.64 -5.99 26.74
N GLU A 23 20.23 -5.97 25.48
CA GLU A 23 20.75 -5.12 24.43
C GLU A 23 19.61 -4.71 23.49
N PHE A 24 19.76 -3.57 22.84
CA PHE A 24 18.87 -3.15 21.79
C PHE A 24 19.67 -2.31 20.77
N GLU A 25 19.32 -2.46 19.50
CA GLU A 25 19.94 -1.70 18.42
C GLU A 25 18.86 -1.08 17.54
N ILE A 26 19.03 0.21 17.23
CA ILE A 26 18.14 0.90 16.30
C ILE A 26 18.86 1.04 14.98
N LYS A 27 18.39 0.25 14.02
CA LYS A 27 18.86 0.31 12.65
C LYS A 27 18.30 1.56 12.01
N THR A 28 19.19 2.43 11.57
CA THR A 28 18.85 3.61 10.77
C THR A 28 19.67 3.56 9.49
N GLY A 29 19.17 4.21 8.44
CA GLY A 29 19.89 4.22 7.17
C GLY A 29 19.27 5.17 6.16
N THR A 30 19.89 5.24 5.00
CA THR A 30 19.43 6.03 3.86
C THR A 30 19.11 5.10 2.70
N VAL A 31 18.08 5.43 1.94
CA VAL A 31 17.76 4.75 0.69
C VAL A 31 18.88 5.09 -0.28
N THR A 32 19.59 4.10 -0.79
CA THR A 32 20.67 4.29 -1.74
C THR A 32 20.38 3.45 -2.97
N THR A 33 20.64 3.99 -4.15
CA THR A 33 20.47 3.27 -5.43
C THR A 33 21.77 3.39 -6.19
N VAL A 34 22.34 2.26 -6.63
CA VAL A 34 23.54 2.24 -7.47
C VAL A 34 23.09 2.21 -8.91
N VAL A 35 23.58 3.14 -9.73
CA VAL A 35 23.31 3.20 -11.17
C VAL A 35 24.64 3.03 -11.90
N ASN A 36 24.68 2.13 -12.88
CA ASN A 36 25.85 1.92 -13.73
C ASN A 36 25.68 2.74 -15.01
N ILE A 37 26.67 3.60 -15.29
CA ILE A 37 26.73 4.40 -16.51
C ILE A 37 27.95 3.93 -17.31
N HIS A 38 27.72 3.56 -18.57
CA HIS A 38 28.73 2.92 -19.44
C HIS A 38 30.08 3.66 -19.48
N GLU A 39 30.08 4.99 -19.48
CA GLU A 39 31.31 5.80 -19.56
C GLU A 39 31.89 6.21 -18.19
N LEU A 40 31.07 6.20 -17.14
CA LEU A 40 31.41 6.76 -15.82
C LEU A 40 31.55 5.70 -14.73
N GLY A 41 31.22 4.44 -15.03
CA GLY A 41 31.19 3.36 -14.05
C GLY A 41 29.99 3.47 -13.11
N GLU A 42 30.17 3.00 -11.87
CA GLU A 42 29.10 2.97 -10.87
C GLU A 42 28.97 4.31 -10.14
N ILE A 43 27.77 4.86 -10.11
CA ILE A 43 27.42 6.08 -9.36
C ILE A 43 26.38 5.72 -8.29
N LEU A 44 26.59 6.21 -7.06
CA LEU A 44 25.67 6.04 -5.94
C LEU A 44 24.71 7.23 -5.84
N LEU A 45 23.43 6.98 -6.07
CA LEU A 45 22.36 7.94 -5.83
C LEU A 45 21.90 7.87 -4.37
N ILE A 46 22.02 8.98 -3.65
CA ILE A 46 21.61 9.12 -2.25
C ILE A 46 20.15 9.59 -2.19
N GLY A 47 19.27 8.70 -1.75
CA GLY A 47 17.86 8.96 -1.49
C GLY A 47 17.61 9.51 -0.09
N LYS A 48 16.36 9.37 0.39
CA LYS A 48 15.94 9.83 1.72
C LYS A 48 16.16 8.75 2.78
N ARG A 49 15.96 9.07 4.07
CA ARG A 49 16.10 8.12 5.17
C ARG A 49 15.16 6.90 5.05
N LYS A 50 15.71 5.71 5.27
CA LYS A 50 14.96 4.46 5.51
C LYS A 50 14.16 4.56 6.81
N LEU A 51 13.16 3.71 6.96
CA LEU A 51 12.43 3.55 8.22
C LEU A 51 13.40 3.02 9.28
N LYS A 52 13.33 3.55 10.49
CA LYS A 52 14.07 2.98 11.62
C LYS A 52 13.47 1.60 11.93
N SER A 53 14.30 0.65 12.33
CA SER A 53 13.82 -0.63 12.87
C SER A 53 14.56 -0.99 14.14
N ILE A 54 13.89 -1.71 15.02
CA ILE A 54 14.42 -2.17 16.30
C ILE A 54 13.85 -3.56 16.60
N SER A 55 14.72 -4.45 17.07
CA SER A 55 14.32 -5.77 17.57
C SER A 55 14.54 -5.80 19.08
N LEU A 56 13.49 -6.18 19.81
CA LEU A 56 13.51 -6.26 21.27
C LEU A 56 13.43 -7.74 21.67
N GLN A 57 14.39 -8.20 22.46
CA GLN A 57 14.41 -9.55 23.02
C GLN A 57 14.37 -9.48 24.54
N THR A 58 13.24 -9.85 25.13
CA THR A 58 13.06 -9.87 26.59
C THR A 58 12.05 -10.93 27.00
N TYR A 59 11.59 -10.93 28.25
CA TYR A 59 10.60 -11.86 28.76
C TYR A 59 9.59 -11.19 29.70
N PHE A 60 8.43 -11.83 29.82
CA PHE A 60 7.43 -11.52 30.82
C PHE A 60 7.57 -12.51 31.98
N PRO A 61 7.98 -12.04 33.17
CA PRO A 61 8.04 -12.89 34.36
C PRO A 61 6.64 -13.26 34.84
N ILE A 62 6.45 -14.46 35.38
CA ILE A 62 5.19 -14.84 36.04
C ILE A 62 5.12 -14.37 37.49
N ALA A 63 6.27 -14.34 38.15
CA ALA A 63 6.45 -13.91 39.53
C ALA A 63 7.66 -12.99 39.61
N ASP A 64 7.70 -12.15 40.62
CA ASP A 64 8.85 -11.27 40.84
C ASP A 64 10.07 -12.11 41.23
N ASP A 65 11.02 -12.20 40.29
CA ASP A 65 12.30 -12.91 40.42
C ASP A 65 13.42 -11.98 40.93
N GLY A 66 13.11 -10.71 41.22
CA GLY A 66 14.07 -9.66 41.59
C GLY A 66 14.82 -9.05 40.40
N VAL A 67 14.55 -9.52 39.17
CA VAL A 67 15.11 -8.95 37.93
C VAL A 67 14.16 -7.90 37.34
N ALA A 68 12.87 -8.01 37.63
CA ALA A 68 11.88 -7.01 37.23
C ALA A 68 12.19 -5.63 37.84
N GLN A 69 12.03 -4.57 37.04
CA GLN A 69 12.27 -3.20 37.49
C GLN A 69 11.16 -2.63 38.38
N TYR A 70 9.99 -3.27 38.39
CA TYR A 70 8.82 -2.83 39.13
C TYR A 70 7.96 -4.03 39.54
N SER A 71 7.19 -3.86 40.62
CA SER A 71 6.25 -4.87 41.11
C SER A 71 4.82 -4.59 40.62
N GLY A 72 3.98 -5.63 40.63
CA GLY A 72 2.59 -5.51 40.16
C GLY A 72 2.45 -5.39 38.64
N PHE A 73 3.38 -5.99 37.89
CA PHE A 73 3.27 -6.08 36.43
C PHE A 73 2.09 -6.97 36.01
N PRO A 74 1.49 -6.72 34.82
CA PRO A 74 0.42 -7.57 34.31
C PRO A 74 0.91 -9.00 34.06
N SER A 75 -0.01 -9.97 34.14
CA SER A 75 0.34 -11.37 33.85
C SER A 75 0.87 -11.53 32.42
N PRO A 76 1.75 -12.51 32.17
CA PRO A 76 2.28 -12.76 30.82
C PRO A 76 1.21 -12.94 29.76
N SER A 77 0.11 -13.64 30.08
CA SER A 77 -1.04 -13.81 29.18
C SER A 77 -1.71 -12.48 28.82
N ALA A 78 -1.97 -11.61 29.82
CA ALA A 78 -2.58 -10.30 29.59
C ALA A 78 -1.69 -9.40 28.72
N CYS A 79 -0.36 -9.47 28.89
CA CYS A 79 0.59 -8.76 28.04
C CYS A 79 0.53 -9.24 26.58
N ILE A 80 0.49 -10.56 26.36
CA ILE A 80 0.41 -11.16 25.02
C ILE A 80 -0.89 -10.76 24.33
N ASP A 81 -2.03 -10.90 25.04
CA ASP A 81 -3.33 -10.54 24.50
C ASP A 81 -3.41 -9.05 24.17
N MET A 82 -2.81 -8.19 25.01
CA MET A 82 -2.73 -6.75 24.73
C MET A 82 -1.90 -6.45 23.49
N ILE A 83 -0.72 -7.05 23.35
CA ILE A 83 0.15 -6.88 22.18
C ILE A 83 -0.53 -7.41 20.91
N ALA A 84 -1.21 -8.56 21.00
CA ALA A 84 -1.98 -9.12 19.90
C ALA A 84 -3.08 -8.16 19.45
N ARG A 85 -3.88 -7.62 20.37
CA ARG A 85 -4.92 -6.61 20.07
C ARG A 85 -4.34 -5.37 19.41
N TRP A 86 -3.21 -4.85 19.91
CA TRP A 86 -2.56 -3.69 19.31
C TRP A 86 -2.09 -3.97 17.88
N ARG A 87 -1.52 -5.15 17.63
CA ARG A 87 -1.09 -5.59 16.30
C ARG A 87 -2.28 -5.74 15.34
N GLU A 88 -3.35 -6.41 15.78
CA GLU A 88 -4.57 -6.63 14.99
C GLU A 88 -5.30 -5.32 14.65
N SER A 89 -5.17 -4.30 15.51
CA SER A 89 -5.79 -2.99 15.27
C SER A 89 -5.26 -2.24 14.04
N SER A 90 -4.12 -2.68 13.47
CA SER A 90 -3.42 -2.01 12.36
C SER A 90 -3.08 -0.54 12.63
N LYS A 91 -3.01 -0.13 13.90
CA LYS A 91 -2.66 1.22 14.32
C LYS A 91 -1.24 1.25 14.87
N PRO A 92 -0.50 2.36 14.70
CA PRO A 92 0.83 2.50 15.26
C PRO A 92 0.78 2.56 16.78
N ILE A 93 1.78 1.94 17.42
CA ILE A 93 2.10 2.11 18.83
C ILE A 93 3.21 3.15 18.98
N ARG A 94 3.39 3.66 20.19
CA ARG A 94 4.49 4.55 20.52
C ARG A 94 5.48 3.85 21.44
N LEU A 95 6.73 3.76 20.96
CA LEU A 95 7.87 3.24 21.70
C LEU A 95 8.59 4.42 22.37
N LEU A 96 8.61 4.39 23.70
CA LEU A 96 9.34 5.34 24.53
C LEU A 96 10.42 4.57 25.30
N ILE A 97 11.69 4.89 25.01
CA ILE A 97 12.84 4.37 25.75
C ILE A 97 13.42 5.53 26.56
N VAL A 98 13.51 5.37 27.87
CA VAL A 98 14.02 6.39 28.79
C VAL A 98 15.21 5.82 29.53
N GLY A 99 16.40 6.37 29.28
CA GLY A 99 17.60 6.14 30.07
C GLY A 99 18.17 7.45 30.59
N ASP A 100 19.28 7.37 31.32
CA ASP A 100 19.83 8.52 32.05
C ASP A 100 20.33 9.64 31.10
N SER A 101 20.91 9.28 29.95
CA SER A 101 21.40 10.23 28.93
C SER A 101 20.76 10.03 27.55
N PHE A 102 19.73 9.18 27.46
CA PHE A 102 19.19 8.72 26.19
C PHE A 102 17.67 8.63 26.23
N LYS A 103 17.01 9.28 25.28
CA LYS A 103 15.55 9.30 25.17
C LYS A 103 15.13 9.06 23.73
N ILE A 104 14.32 8.03 23.54
CA ILE A 104 13.69 7.74 22.25
C ILE A 104 12.20 7.84 22.41
N ASN A 105 11.54 8.50 21.47
CA ASN A 105 10.10 8.61 21.47
C ASN A 105 9.59 8.53 20.03
N GLU A 106 9.35 7.31 19.56
CA GLU A 106 9.10 7.03 18.15
C GLU A 106 7.77 6.30 17.96
N SER A 107 7.13 6.55 16.82
CA SER A 107 5.94 5.82 16.39
C SER A 107 6.38 4.59 15.61
N MET A 108 5.86 3.43 15.98
CA MET A 108 6.30 2.13 15.49
C MET A 108 5.09 1.24 15.19
N VAL A 109 5.25 0.30 14.25
CA VAL A 109 4.32 -0.81 14.01
C VAL A 109 4.99 -2.10 14.47
N ILE A 110 4.20 -2.98 15.08
CA ILE A 110 4.62 -4.34 15.44
C ILE A 110 4.59 -5.18 14.16
N GLU A 111 5.76 -5.46 13.60
CA GLU A 111 5.92 -6.27 12.39
C GLU A 111 5.81 -7.76 12.74
N SER A 112 6.55 -8.17 13.75
CA SER A 112 6.57 -9.54 14.25
C SER A 112 6.47 -9.54 15.78
N PHE A 113 5.81 -10.57 16.32
CA PHE A 113 5.79 -10.86 17.75
C PHE A 113 5.81 -12.38 17.93
N THR A 114 6.90 -12.87 18.51
CA THR A 114 7.18 -14.31 18.63
C THR A 114 7.37 -14.65 20.10
N PRO A 115 6.29 -14.95 20.83
CA PRO A 115 6.38 -15.46 22.19
C PRO A 115 6.81 -16.93 22.18
N GLY A 116 7.61 -17.32 23.16
CA GLY A 116 8.14 -18.67 23.32
C GLY A 116 8.49 -18.96 24.77
N GLN A 117 8.41 -20.23 25.13
CA GLN A 117 8.75 -20.70 26.48
C GLN A 117 10.01 -21.56 26.40
N LYS A 118 10.94 -21.34 27.33
CA LYS A 118 12.10 -22.21 27.51
C LYS A 118 11.75 -23.32 28.50
N HIS A 119 12.46 -24.43 28.43
CA HIS A 119 12.32 -25.50 29.43
C HIS A 119 12.72 -24.95 30.81
N GLY A 120 11.77 -24.87 31.75
CA GLY A 120 11.97 -24.22 33.06
C GLY A 120 10.76 -23.37 33.49
N PRO A 121 10.96 -22.32 34.32
CA PRO A 121 9.86 -21.53 34.89
C PRO A 121 8.88 -21.01 33.82
N GLN A 122 7.64 -20.69 34.26
CA GLN A 122 6.52 -20.27 33.40
C GLN A 122 6.70 -18.87 32.78
N ASP A 123 7.93 -18.39 32.65
CA ASP A 123 8.26 -17.12 32.04
C ASP A 123 8.16 -17.21 30.52
N ILE A 124 7.63 -16.16 29.90
CA ILE A 124 7.43 -16.12 28.46
C ILE A 124 8.47 -15.19 27.85
N TYR A 125 9.45 -15.78 27.17
CA TYR A 125 10.41 -15.05 26.37
C TYR A 125 9.74 -14.62 25.07
N PHE A 126 10.07 -13.44 24.57
CA PHE A 126 9.57 -13.00 23.29
C PHE A 126 10.60 -12.18 22.53
N THR A 127 10.48 -12.28 21.21
CA THR A 127 11.13 -11.36 20.28
C THR A 127 10.04 -10.51 19.63
N MET A 128 10.23 -9.20 19.63
CA MET A 128 9.34 -8.23 18.99
C MET A 128 10.12 -7.37 18.02
N ASP A 129 9.74 -7.41 16.75
CA ASP A 129 10.31 -6.54 15.72
C ASP A 129 9.38 -5.35 15.48
N LEU A 130 9.95 -4.16 15.57
CA LEU A 130 9.26 -2.89 15.42
C LEU A 130 9.89 -2.10 14.27
N THR A 131 9.02 -1.56 13.42
CA THR A 131 9.41 -0.72 12.28
C THR A 131 8.74 0.66 12.38
N GLU A 132 9.49 1.72 12.10
CA GLU A 132 9.05 3.12 12.20
C GLU A 132 7.77 3.34 11.38
N TYR A 133 6.75 3.88 12.04
CA TYR A 133 5.55 4.37 11.38
C TYR A 133 5.67 5.86 11.10
N ARG A 134 5.49 6.24 9.84
CA ARG A 134 5.47 7.64 9.42
C ARG A 134 4.04 8.08 9.17
N PHE A 135 3.60 9.06 9.95
CA PHE A 135 2.39 9.79 9.64
C PHE A 135 2.60 10.58 8.35
N THR A 136 1.87 10.21 7.30
CA THR A 136 1.79 11.04 6.10
C THR A 136 0.75 12.11 6.36
N SER A 137 1.14 13.39 6.27
CA SER A 137 0.20 14.53 6.32
C SER A 137 -0.66 14.62 5.06
N ARG A 138 -0.33 13.82 4.05
CA ARG A 138 -1.19 13.55 2.92
C ARG A 138 -2.15 12.45 3.36
N ALA A 139 -3.45 12.70 3.20
CA ALA A 139 -4.32 11.63 2.76
C ALA A 139 -3.51 10.88 1.71
N VAL A 140 -3.13 9.63 2.00
CA VAL A 140 -2.65 8.77 0.93
C VAL A 140 -3.86 8.76 0.02
N ASP A 141 -3.80 9.55 -1.05
CA ASP A 141 -4.68 9.37 -2.18
C ASP A 141 -4.46 7.91 -2.54
N LEU A 142 -5.41 7.06 -2.12
CA LEU A 142 -5.50 5.67 -2.54
C LEU A 142 -5.66 5.57 -4.08
N ASN A 143 -5.63 6.72 -4.77
CA ASN A 143 -5.43 6.89 -6.19
C ASN A 143 -4.17 6.18 -6.72
N GLY A 144 -3.16 5.89 -5.89
CA GLY A 144 -2.02 5.07 -6.31
C GLY A 144 -2.33 3.58 -6.54
N ALA A 145 -3.42 3.06 -5.97
CA ALA A 145 -3.96 1.75 -6.35
C ALA A 145 -4.80 1.87 -7.64
N THR A 146 -5.32 3.07 -7.92
CA THR A 146 -6.00 3.40 -9.17
C THR A 146 -5.02 3.58 -10.32
N ASP A 147 -3.77 3.98 -10.06
CA ASP A 147 -2.71 4.03 -11.10
C ASP A 147 -2.30 2.64 -11.59
N ALA A 148 -2.28 1.61 -10.73
CA ALA A 148 -2.02 0.23 -11.16
C ALA A 148 -3.20 -0.37 -11.96
N VAL A 149 -4.43 -0.01 -11.60
CA VAL A 149 -5.64 -0.36 -12.37
C VAL A 149 -5.72 0.47 -13.66
N ALA A 150 -5.25 1.71 -13.66
CA ALA A 150 -5.18 2.59 -14.82
C ALA A 150 -4.10 2.14 -15.80
N LEU A 151 -2.93 1.67 -15.34
CA LEU A 151 -1.89 1.12 -16.21
C LEU A 151 -2.30 -0.22 -16.84
N LEU A 152 -3.08 -1.05 -16.13
CA LEU A 152 -3.69 -2.25 -16.71
C LEU A 152 -4.84 -1.91 -17.67
N ALA A 153 -5.60 -0.85 -17.38
CA ALA A 153 -6.60 -0.29 -18.30
C ALA A 153 -5.96 0.42 -19.50
N GLU A 154 -4.73 0.93 -19.39
CA GLU A 154 -3.99 1.57 -20.49
C GLU A 154 -3.34 0.51 -21.40
N TYR A 155 -2.92 -0.62 -20.83
CA TYR A 155 -2.46 -1.78 -21.60
C TYR A 155 -3.61 -2.56 -22.27
N THR A 156 -4.80 -2.58 -21.67
CA THR A 156 -6.02 -3.18 -22.27
C THR A 156 -6.88 -2.18 -23.05
N GLY A 157 -6.62 -0.88 -22.92
CA GLY A 157 -7.38 0.23 -23.50
C GLY A 157 -6.64 0.99 -24.60
N ASN A 158 -5.59 0.39 -25.18
CA ASN A 158 -4.98 0.90 -26.41
C ASN A 158 -5.84 0.60 -27.65
N VAL A 159 -7.12 0.98 -27.59
CA VAL A 159 -7.83 1.44 -28.79
C VAL A 159 -7.85 2.95 -28.65
N ARG A 160 -6.96 3.62 -29.40
CA ARG A 160 -7.04 5.06 -29.64
C ARG A 160 -8.46 5.38 -30.13
N GLY A 161 -9.34 5.78 -29.23
CA GLY A 161 -10.56 6.48 -29.58
C GLY A 161 -10.14 7.85 -30.10
N SER A 162 -9.93 7.95 -31.42
CA SER A 162 -9.89 9.26 -32.03
C SER A 162 -11.29 9.84 -31.88
N GLU A 163 -11.45 10.87 -31.06
CA GLU A 163 -12.58 11.81 -31.17
C GLU A 163 -12.46 12.45 -32.56
N ARG A 164 -13.01 11.77 -33.57
CA ARG A 164 -13.25 12.33 -34.89
C ARG A 164 -14.60 12.99 -34.80
N ASP A 165 -14.68 14.25 -35.19
CA ASP A 165 -15.95 14.92 -35.43
C ASP A 165 -16.75 14.07 -36.43
N ILE A 166 -17.76 13.37 -35.92
CA ILE A 166 -18.60 12.49 -36.73
C ILE A 166 -19.38 13.40 -37.67
N PRO A 167 -19.24 13.25 -39.01
CA PRO A 167 -20.03 14.02 -39.95
C PRO A 167 -21.52 13.72 -39.72
N LYS A 168 -22.38 14.75 -39.67
CA LYS A 168 -23.82 14.54 -39.44
C LYS A 168 -24.52 13.78 -40.57
N THR A 169 -23.90 13.73 -41.75
CA THR A 169 -24.47 13.12 -42.95
C THR A 169 -23.38 12.50 -43.84
N TRP A 170 -23.70 11.43 -44.57
CA TRP A 170 -22.84 10.76 -45.54
C TRP A 170 -23.55 10.53 -46.87
N THR A 171 -22.95 10.93 -47.99
CA THR A 171 -23.49 10.62 -49.33
C THR A 171 -23.02 9.24 -49.77
N PHE A 172 -23.95 8.29 -49.85
CA PHE A 172 -23.70 6.89 -50.18
C PHE A 172 -23.25 6.71 -51.63
N LYS A 173 -22.23 5.89 -51.85
CA LYS A 173 -21.76 5.48 -53.18
C LYS A 173 -22.05 4.00 -53.39
N GLU A 174 -22.24 3.55 -54.63
CA GLU A 174 -22.56 2.12 -54.93
C GLU A 174 -21.48 1.15 -54.44
N THR A 175 -20.24 1.63 -54.24
CA THR A 175 -19.13 0.83 -53.70
C THR A 175 -19.07 0.81 -52.17
N ASP A 176 -19.88 1.62 -51.48
CA ASP A 176 -19.91 1.68 -50.02
C ASP A 176 -20.78 0.57 -49.44
N SER A 177 -20.45 0.11 -48.25
CA SER A 177 -21.33 -0.72 -47.42
C SER A 177 -21.64 0.02 -46.12
N LEU A 178 -22.80 -0.23 -45.50
CA LEU A 178 -23.16 0.41 -44.23
C LEU A 178 -22.11 0.15 -43.13
N TRP A 179 -21.47 -1.03 -43.16
CA TRP A 179 -20.35 -1.35 -42.28
C TRP A 179 -19.13 -0.45 -42.50
N PHE A 180 -18.78 -0.20 -43.77
CA PHE A 180 -17.69 0.71 -44.12
C PHE A 180 -18.01 2.15 -43.67
N VAL A 181 -19.24 2.61 -43.92
CA VAL A 181 -19.69 3.95 -43.49
C VAL A 181 -19.64 4.08 -41.97
N ALA A 182 -20.14 3.08 -41.21
CA ALA A 182 -20.08 3.08 -39.74
C ALA A 182 -18.65 3.06 -39.20
N ARG A 183 -17.76 2.27 -39.82
CA ARG A 183 -16.35 2.25 -39.44
C ARG A 183 -15.68 3.60 -39.66
N GLN A 184 -16.04 4.30 -40.73
CA GLN A 184 -15.43 5.58 -41.05
C GLN A 184 -16.01 6.73 -40.21
N ALA A 185 -17.31 6.71 -39.94
CA ALA A 185 -18.02 7.69 -39.14
C ALA A 185 -17.74 7.53 -37.64
N TYR A 186 -17.89 6.32 -37.10
CA TYR A 186 -17.87 6.05 -35.65
C TYR A 186 -16.57 5.39 -35.17
N GLY A 187 -15.67 5.02 -36.07
CA GLY A 187 -14.48 4.21 -35.75
C GLY A 187 -14.80 2.73 -35.52
N ASP A 188 -16.08 2.34 -35.49
CA ASP A 188 -16.56 0.99 -35.24
C ASP A 188 -17.59 0.57 -36.30
N GLY A 189 -17.18 -0.38 -37.15
CA GLY A 189 -18.03 -0.89 -38.23
C GLY A 189 -19.23 -1.70 -37.74
N SER A 190 -19.19 -2.23 -36.51
CA SER A 190 -20.30 -3.00 -35.94
C SER A 190 -21.57 -2.17 -35.71
N ARG A 191 -21.43 -0.84 -35.67
CA ARG A 191 -22.51 0.14 -35.47
C ARG A 191 -23.31 0.48 -36.74
N TRP A 192 -23.17 -0.32 -37.79
CA TRP A 192 -23.88 -0.13 -39.06
C TRP A 192 -25.41 -0.26 -38.93
N ASN A 193 -25.89 -1.06 -37.96
CA ASN A 193 -27.31 -1.18 -37.65
C ASN A 193 -27.92 0.16 -37.23
N GLU A 194 -27.16 1.01 -36.52
CA GLU A 194 -27.63 2.33 -36.11
C GLU A 194 -27.92 3.23 -37.31
N ILE A 195 -27.06 3.19 -38.34
CA ILE A 195 -27.26 3.93 -39.59
C ILE A 195 -28.50 3.39 -40.32
N ARG A 196 -28.67 2.07 -40.36
CA ARG A 196 -29.81 1.42 -41.01
C ARG A 196 -31.14 1.85 -40.37
N GLU A 197 -31.25 1.75 -39.05
CA GLU A 197 -32.46 2.12 -38.31
C GLU A 197 -32.77 3.62 -38.43
N LYS A 198 -31.74 4.46 -38.32
CA LYS A 198 -31.88 5.93 -38.39
C LYS A 198 -32.37 6.42 -39.75
N ASN A 199 -32.12 5.67 -40.82
CA ASN A 199 -32.50 6.01 -42.19
C ASN A 199 -33.63 5.12 -42.75
N ASP A 200 -34.27 4.28 -41.92
CA ASP A 200 -35.34 3.33 -42.28
C ASP A 200 -35.01 2.46 -43.52
N ILE A 201 -33.75 1.98 -43.59
CA ILE A 201 -33.28 1.18 -44.73
C ILE A 201 -33.75 -0.27 -44.56
N LYS A 202 -34.66 -0.70 -45.43
CA LYS A 202 -35.25 -2.04 -45.39
C LYS A 202 -34.37 -3.09 -46.06
N ASP A 203 -33.76 -2.74 -47.19
CA ASP A 203 -32.85 -3.59 -47.96
C ASP A 203 -31.51 -2.88 -48.18
N GLU A 204 -30.45 -3.47 -47.67
CA GLU A 204 -29.10 -2.89 -47.59
C GLU A 204 -28.36 -2.93 -48.93
N LEU A 205 -28.78 -3.82 -49.83
CA LEU A 205 -28.17 -3.99 -51.17
C LEU A 205 -28.82 -3.09 -52.23
N SER A 206 -29.88 -2.37 -51.88
CA SER A 206 -30.70 -1.59 -52.83
C SER A 206 -30.64 -0.08 -52.57
N ILE A 207 -29.65 0.42 -51.83
CA ILE A 207 -29.47 1.85 -51.56
C ILE A 207 -28.94 2.55 -52.83
N PRO A 208 -29.67 3.50 -53.44
CA PRO A 208 -29.22 4.17 -54.65
C PRO A 208 -27.99 5.05 -54.41
N GLU A 209 -27.11 5.17 -55.41
CA GLU A 209 -26.00 6.13 -55.37
C GLU A 209 -26.51 7.56 -55.12
N GLY A 210 -25.80 8.32 -54.30
CA GLY A 210 -26.14 9.71 -53.99
C GLY A 210 -27.13 9.87 -52.84
N THR A 211 -27.63 8.78 -52.25
CA THR A 211 -28.50 8.84 -51.07
C THR A 211 -27.75 9.43 -49.88
N VAL A 212 -28.32 10.46 -49.24
CA VAL A 212 -27.72 11.09 -48.06
C VAL A 212 -28.19 10.37 -46.80
N LEU A 213 -27.27 9.66 -46.15
CA LEU A 213 -27.48 8.94 -44.91
C LEU A 213 -27.22 9.87 -43.72
N LEU A 214 -28.10 9.83 -42.74
CA LEU A 214 -27.88 10.41 -41.43
C LEU A 214 -26.97 9.48 -40.61
N LEU A 215 -25.90 10.06 -40.07
CA LEU A 215 -24.98 9.39 -39.14
C LEU A 215 -25.32 9.85 -37.72
#